data_AF-A0A4Q3HB63-F1
#
_entry.id   AF-A0A4Q3HB63-F1
#
_cell.length_a   1.000
_cell.length_b   1.000
_cell.length_c   1.000
_cell.angle_alpha   90.00
_cell.angle_beta   90.00
_cell.angle_gamma   90.00
#
_symmetry.space_group_name_H-M   'P 1'
#
loop_
_entity.id
_entity.type
_entity.pdbx_description
1 polymer ?
#
loop_
_entity_poly.entity_id
_entity_poly.type
_entity_poly.pdbx_seq_one_letter_code
_entity_poly.pdbx_strand_id
1 'polypeptide(L)'
;MPKLHVEGPQASEAGRWLVRLNTKHRASIERYGVAQLTNNANGKALDVLLLGHDRDDAIFMPYDIRERLGAAKGGQLDFSLHKVGLWGLLRWYVRTPDPAVYIPAWIAVVGLALAIVGLVLAALPLICT
;
A
#
# COMPACT_ATOMS: atom_id res chain seq x y z
N MET A 1 -5.39 16.01 -13.96
CA MET A 1 -4.42 14.88 -13.95
C MET A 1 -4.65 14.01 -15.18
N PRO A 2 -3.64 13.30 -15.69
CA PRO A 2 -3.79 12.51 -16.92
C PRO A 2 -4.63 11.26 -16.69
N LYS A 3 -5.46 10.90 -17.67
CA LYS A 3 -6.16 9.62 -17.73
C LYS A 3 -5.19 8.57 -18.29
N LEU A 4 -4.90 7.53 -17.52
CA LEU A 4 -3.95 6.48 -17.94
C LEU A 4 -4.68 5.19 -18.31
N HIS A 5 -4.11 4.45 -19.26
CA HIS A 5 -4.62 3.13 -19.63
C HIS A 5 -4.36 2.10 -18.53
N VAL A 6 -5.41 1.37 -18.15
CA VAL A 6 -5.34 0.37 -17.10
C VAL A 6 -4.89 -0.97 -17.68
N GLU A 7 -3.68 -1.40 -17.33
CA GLU A 7 -3.12 -2.67 -17.76
C GLU A 7 -3.03 -3.69 -16.62
N GLY A 8 -2.90 -4.96 -17.01
CA GLY A 8 -2.70 -6.05 -16.06
C GLY A 8 -1.30 -5.99 -15.44
N PRO A 9 -1.06 -6.71 -14.33
CA PRO A 9 0.27 -6.79 -13.75
C PRO A 9 1.23 -7.54 -14.70
N GLN A 10 2.53 -7.34 -14.51
CA GLN A 10 3.53 -8.19 -15.15
C GLN A 10 3.40 -9.63 -14.63
N ALA A 11 3.74 -10.63 -15.45
CA ALA A 11 3.58 -12.04 -15.10
C ALA A 11 4.27 -12.43 -13.78
N SER A 12 5.44 -11.86 -13.50
CA SER A 12 6.21 -12.07 -12.25
C SER A 12 5.61 -11.40 -11.01
N GLU A 13 4.56 -10.60 -11.16
CA GLU A 13 3.95 -9.79 -10.10
C GLU A 13 2.49 -10.18 -9.83
N ALA A 14 2.02 -11.25 -10.47
CA ALA A 14 0.73 -11.83 -10.17
C ALA A 14 0.66 -12.22 -8.68
N GLY A 15 -0.35 -11.72 -7.98
CA GLY A 15 -0.57 -11.98 -6.55
C GLY A 15 0.12 -11.02 -5.58
N ARG A 16 0.85 -9.99 -6.06
CA ARG A 16 1.45 -8.97 -5.18
C ARG A 16 0.56 -7.74 -5.05
N TRP A 17 0.57 -7.08 -3.89
CA TRP A 17 -0.24 -5.88 -3.65
C TRP A 17 0.48 -4.59 -4.07
N LEU A 18 0.79 -4.47 -5.36
CA LEU A 18 1.56 -3.35 -5.91
C LEU A 18 0.93 -2.78 -7.18
N VAL A 19 1.23 -1.51 -7.44
CA VAL A 19 0.84 -0.79 -8.66
C VAL A 19 2.12 -0.26 -9.31
N ARG A 20 2.25 -0.48 -10.62
CA ARG A 20 3.33 0.15 -11.39
C ARG A 20 2.87 1.40 -12.11
N LEU A 21 3.68 2.43 -12.00
CA LEU A 21 3.40 3.75 -12.54
C LEU A 21 4.69 4.48 -12.90
N ASN A 22 4.69 5.23 -14.00
CA ASN A 22 5.81 6.09 -14.35
C ASN A 22 6.07 7.16 -13.30
N THR A 23 7.36 7.49 -13.09
CA THR A 23 7.83 8.50 -12.13
C THR A 23 7.15 9.85 -12.28
N LYS A 24 6.81 10.26 -13.51
CA LYS A 24 6.09 11.51 -13.81
C LYS A 24 4.73 11.61 -13.10
N HIS A 25 4.07 10.48 -12.86
CA HIS A 25 2.72 10.44 -12.30
C HIS A 25 2.70 10.10 -10.80
N ARG A 26 3.85 9.96 -10.14
CA ARG A 26 3.95 9.51 -8.73
C ARG A 26 3.73 10.60 -7.69
N ALA A 27 3.47 11.85 -8.07
CA ALA A 27 3.34 12.96 -7.12
C ALA A 27 4.51 13.03 -6.10
N SER A 28 5.75 12.86 -6.58
CA SER A 28 6.98 12.84 -5.77
C SER A 28 7.08 11.70 -4.74
N ILE A 29 6.29 10.63 -4.90
CA ILE A 29 6.39 9.43 -4.08
C ILE A 29 7.51 8.54 -4.62
N GLU A 30 8.43 8.15 -3.73
CA GLU A 30 9.57 7.32 -4.05
C GLU A 30 9.17 5.89 -4.45
N ARG A 31 10.13 5.15 -5.02
CA ARG A 31 9.97 3.70 -5.26
C ARG A 31 9.76 2.99 -3.93
N TYR A 32 8.84 2.01 -3.90
CA TYR A 32 8.38 1.35 -2.67
C TYR A 32 7.63 2.26 -1.69
N GLY A 33 7.26 3.47 -2.10
CA GLY A 33 6.37 4.32 -1.34
C GLY A 33 4.95 3.75 -1.31
N VAL A 34 4.30 3.85 -0.15
CA VAL A 34 2.87 3.54 0.00
C VAL A 34 2.07 4.81 -0.24
N ALA A 35 1.06 4.70 -1.10
CA ALA A 35 0.24 5.80 -1.53
C ALA A 35 -1.23 5.42 -1.51
N GLN A 36 -2.08 6.38 -1.17
CA GLN A 36 -3.50 6.24 -1.38
C GLN A 36 -3.80 6.58 -2.83
N LEU A 37 -4.23 5.56 -3.58
CA LEU A 37 -4.69 5.66 -4.94
C LEU A 37 -6.20 5.83 -4.93
N THR A 38 -6.67 6.98 -5.40
CA THR A 38 -8.09 7.31 -5.46
C THR A 38 -8.54 7.37 -6.90
N ASN A 39 -9.59 6.63 -7.24
CA ASN A 39 -10.27 6.75 -8.52
C ASN A 39 -11.22 7.96 -8.46
N ASN A 40 -10.91 9.00 -9.22
CA ASN A 40 -11.65 10.27 -9.19
C ASN A 40 -13.06 10.12 -9.78
N ALA A 41 -13.32 9.09 -10.60
CA ALA A 41 -14.63 8.88 -11.24
C ALA A 41 -15.68 8.29 -10.28
N ASN A 42 -15.27 7.53 -9.26
CA ASN A 42 -16.19 6.87 -8.32
C ASN A 42 -15.87 7.13 -6.84
N GLY A 43 -14.81 7.89 -6.55
CA GLY A 43 -14.36 8.23 -5.20
C GLY A 43 -13.74 7.08 -4.41
N LYS A 44 -13.60 5.88 -4.99
CA LYS A 44 -13.00 4.73 -4.30
C LYS A 44 -11.50 4.95 -4.13
N ALA A 45 -11.02 4.71 -2.91
CA ALA A 45 -9.61 4.88 -2.56
C ALA A 45 -9.03 3.59 -1.98
N LEU A 46 -7.75 3.36 -2.25
CA LEU A 46 -7.02 2.19 -1.76
C LEU A 46 -5.55 2.51 -1.52
N ASP A 47 -5.03 2.05 -0.39
CA ASP A 47 -3.60 2.15 -0.08
C ASP A 47 -2.81 1.05 -0.81
N VAL A 48 -1.88 1.46 -1.66
CA VAL A 48 -1.11 0.57 -2.55
C VAL A 48 0.38 0.91 -2.51
N LEU A 49 1.22 -0.10 -2.75
CA LEU A 49 2.66 0.06 -2.93
C LEU A 49 2.98 0.48 -4.36
N LEU A 50 3.78 1.54 -4.55
CA LEU A 50 4.13 2.05 -5.87
C LEU A 50 5.51 1.57 -6.36
N LEU A 51 5.56 1.03 -7.58
CA LEU A 51 6.79 0.58 -8.27
C LEU A 51 6.98 1.20 -9.64
N GLY A 52 8.22 1.57 -9.96
CA GLY A 52 8.57 2.29 -11.20
C GLY A 52 8.17 1.53 -12.46
N HIS A 53 7.83 2.26 -13.51
CA HIS A 53 7.68 1.69 -14.85
C HIS A 53 8.00 2.73 -15.92
N ASP A 54 8.54 2.29 -17.05
CA ASP A 54 9.03 3.21 -18.09
C ASP A 54 7.89 3.82 -18.90
N ARG A 55 6.81 3.08 -19.14
CA ARG A 55 5.62 3.58 -19.85
C ARG A 55 4.85 4.61 -19.02
N ASP A 56 4.69 5.81 -19.57
CA ASP A 56 3.96 6.93 -18.96
C ASP A 56 2.51 7.07 -19.44
N ASP A 57 2.06 6.23 -20.36
CA ASP A 57 0.69 6.17 -20.87
C ASP A 57 -0.21 5.17 -20.11
N ALA A 58 0.38 4.32 -19.27
CA ALA A 58 -0.30 3.22 -18.62
C ALA A 58 -0.03 3.12 -17.11
N ILE A 59 -0.99 2.53 -16.41
CA ILE A 59 -0.90 2.12 -15.01
C ILE A 59 -1.14 0.61 -14.93
N PHE A 60 -0.23 -0.11 -14.30
CA PHE A 60 -0.27 -1.57 -14.23
C PHE A 60 -0.73 -1.98 -12.85
N MET A 61 -1.81 -2.74 -12.78
CA MET A 61 -2.40 -3.13 -11.51
C MET A 61 -3.01 -4.54 -11.55
N PRO A 62 -2.82 -5.34 -10.48
CA PRO A 62 -3.47 -6.62 -10.27
C PRO A 62 -4.99 -6.55 -10.36
N TYR A 63 -5.61 -7.71 -10.61
CA TYR A 63 -7.07 -7.85 -10.69
C TYR A 63 -7.77 -7.34 -9.43
N ASP A 64 -7.30 -7.73 -8.24
CA ASP A 64 -7.95 -7.36 -6.97
C ASP A 64 -7.92 -5.86 -6.70
N ILE A 65 -6.82 -5.19 -7.07
CA ILE A 65 -6.70 -3.73 -6.96
C ILE A 65 -7.67 -3.05 -7.94
N ARG A 66 -7.76 -3.54 -9.18
CA ARG A 66 -8.70 -3.05 -10.19
C ARG A 66 -10.15 -3.17 -9.74
N GLU A 67 -10.52 -4.34 -9.24
CA GLU A 67 -11.87 -4.61 -8.75
C GLU A 67 -12.25 -3.66 -7.60
N ARG A 68 -11.36 -3.52 -6.61
CA ARG A 68 -11.58 -2.60 -5.46
C ARG A 68 -11.66 -1.13 -5.88
N LEU A 69 -10.86 -0.70 -6.85
CA LEU A 69 -10.93 0.65 -7.41
C LEU A 69 -12.08 0.86 -8.40
N GLY A 70 -12.77 -0.21 -8.81
CA GLY A 70 -13.78 -0.17 -9.86
C GLY A 70 -13.21 0.22 -11.22
N ALA A 71 -11.99 -0.21 -11.53
CA ALA A 71 -11.28 0.05 -12.78
C ALA A 71 -11.34 -1.18 -13.72
N ALA A 72 -11.74 -0.99 -14.97
CA ALA A 72 -11.76 -2.04 -15.98
C ALA A 72 -10.38 -2.20 -16.66
N LYS A 73 -9.96 -3.44 -16.96
CA LYS A 73 -8.76 -3.69 -17.77
C LYS A 73 -8.98 -3.11 -19.18
N GLY A 74 -7.99 -2.42 -19.73
CA GLY A 74 -8.07 -1.74 -21.03
C GLY A 74 -8.85 -0.42 -20.99
N GLY A 75 -9.49 -0.09 -19.87
CA GLY A 75 -10.14 1.20 -19.66
C GLY A 75 -9.14 2.33 -19.41
N GLN A 76 -9.67 3.53 -19.23
CA GLN A 76 -8.92 4.68 -18.73
C GLN A 76 -9.25 4.94 -17.26
N LEU A 77 -8.24 5.22 -16.46
CA LEU A 77 -8.40 5.60 -15.06
C LEU A 77 -7.97 7.06 -14.86
N ASP A 78 -8.91 7.87 -14.37
CA ASP A 78 -8.60 9.17 -13.77
C ASP A 78 -8.36 8.95 -12.27
N PHE A 79 -7.12 9.19 -11.82
CA PHE A 79 -6.73 8.94 -10.45
C PHE A 79 -5.98 10.11 -9.83
N SER A 80 -6.03 10.16 -8.51
CA SER A 80 -5.17 10.99 -7.68
C SER A 80 -4.36 10.11 -6.74
N LEU A 81 -3.13 10.54 -6.45
CA LEU A 81 -2.21 9.88 -5.53
C LEU A 81 -1.91 10.81 -4.36
N HIS A 82 -2.07 10.30 -3.15
CA HIS A 82 -1.68 11.00 -1.94
C HIS A 82 -0.69 10.14 -1.15
N LYS A 83 0.44 10.73 -0.74
CA LYS A 83 1.42 10.02 0.09
C LYS A 83 0.77 9.70 1.44
N VAL A 84 0.87 8.44 1.85
CA VAL A 84 0.35 8.02 3.15
C VAL A 84 1.31 8.47 4.25
N GLY A 85 0.78 9.10 5.31
CA GLY A 85 1.56 9.47 6.49
C GLY A 85 1.97 8.27 7.35
N LEU A 86 2.80 8.49 8.37
CA LEU A 86 3.33 7.43 9.23
C LEU A 86 2.25 6.51 9.83
N TRP A 87 1.16 7.08 10.34
CA TRP A 87 0.04 6.32 10.89
C TRP A 87 -0.68 5.47 9.86
N GLY A 88 -0.87 6.01 8.65
CA GLY A 88 -1.47 5.25 7.56
C GLY A 88 -0.54 4.15 7.05
N LEU A 89 0.78 4.38 7.08
CA LEU A 89 1.79 3.39 6.71
C LEU A 89 1.77 2.20 7.70
N LEU A 90 1.73 2.47 9.01
CA LEU A 90 1.58 1.44 10.04
C LEU A 90 0.28 0.65 9.85
N ARG A 91 -0.84 1.35 9.61
CA ARG A 91 -2.13 0.73 9.30
C ARG A 91 -2.06 -0.14 8.05
N TRP A 92 -1.33 0.28 7.02
CA TRP A 92 -1.15 -0.48 5.80
C TRP A 92 -0.37 -1.78 6.06
N TYR A 93 0.74 -1.73 6.81
CA TYR A 93 1.53 -2.93 7.15
C TYR A 93 0.70 -4.04 7.81
N VAL A 94 -0.22 -3.69 8.70
CA VAL A 94 -1.03 -4.68 9.44
C VAL A 94 -2.31 -5.11 8.72
N ARG A 95 -2.74 -4.38 7.66
CA ARG A 95 -3.99 -4.63 6.92
C ARG A 95 -3.81 -5.01 5.46
N THR A 96 -2.61 -4.89 4.92
CA THR A 96 -2.33 -5.28 3.54
C THR A 96 -2.62 -6.77 3.35
N PRO A 97 -3.29 -7.17 2.25
CA PRO A 97 -3.56 -8.57 1.97
C PRO A 97 -2.32 -9.33 1.47
N ASP A 98 -1.19 -8.64 1.22
CA ASP A 98 0.05 -9.28 0.78
C ASP A 98 0.71 -10.05 1.94
N PRO A 99 0.78 -11.40 1.89
CA PRO A 99 1.35 -12.19 2.98
C PRO A 99 2.84 -11.91 3.21
N ALA A 100 3.57 -11.47 2.17
CA ALA A 100 4.99 -11.14 2.29
C ALA A 100 5.22 -9.89 3.16
N VAL A 101 4.20 -9.06 3.34
CA VAL A 101 4.25 -7.85 4.15
C VAL A 101 3.50 -8.03 5.47
N TYR A 102 2.31 -8.63 5.41
CA TYR A 102 1.44 -8.86 6.56
C TYR A 102 2.08 -9.75 7.63
N ILE A 103 2.72 -10.87 7.24
CA ILE A 103 3.27 -11.83 8.21
C ILE A 103 4.41 -11.21 9.04
N PRO A 104 5.45 -10.60 8.43
CA PRO A 104 6.51 -9.94 9.21
C PRO A 104 5.98 -8.81 10.09
N ALA A 105 5.01 -8.02 9.60
CA ALA A 105 4.42 -6.94 10.37
C ALA A 105 3.74 -7.45 11.65
N TRP A 106 2.96 -8.54 11.56
CA TRP A 106 2.31 -9.13 12.73
C TRP A 106 3.29 -9.78 13.71
N ILE A 107 4.38 -10.39 13.22
CA ILE A 107 5.45 -10.87 14.10
C ILE A 107 6.02 -9.71 14.92
N ALA A 108 6.28 -8.57 14.29
CA ALA A 108 6.77 -7.38 14.99
C ALA A 108 5.76 -6.84 16.02
N VAL A 109 4.46 -6.81 15.68
CA VAL A 109 3.39 -6.39 16.60
C VAL A 109 3.33 -7.30 17.83
N VAL A 110 3.34 -8.62 17.64
CA VAL A 110 3.31 -9.58 18.75
C VAL A 110 4.57 -9.46 19.61
N GLY A 111 5.74 -9.34 18.98
CA GLY A 111 7.01 -9.15 19.70
C GLY A 111 7.01 -7.87 20.54
N LEU A 112 6.52 -6.76 19.99
CA LEU A 112 6.40 -5.50 20.71
C LEU A 112 5.41 -5.61 21.88
N ALA A 113 4.27 -6.27 21.68
CA ALA A 113 3.28 -6.48 22.73
C ALA A 113 3.87 -7.28 23.91
N LEU A 114 4.60 -8.36 23.61
CA LEU A 114 5.29 -9.16 24.64
C LEU A 114 6.38 -8.36 25.36
N ALA A 115 7.13 -7.53 24.65
CA ALA A 115 8.15 -6.67 25.25
C ALA A 115 7.53 -5.64 26.21
N ILE A 116 6.40 -5.02 25.83
CA ILE A 116 5.67 -4.08 26.69
C ILE A 116 5.14 -4.80 27.94
N VAL A 117 4.57 -5.99 27.81
CA VAL A 117 4.11 -6.79 28.95
C VAL A 117 5.27 -7.10 29.90
N GLY A 118 6.40 -7.56 29.37
CA GLY A 118 7.60 -7.82 30.16
C GLY A 118 8.11 -6.57 30.88
N LEU A 119 8.12 -5.42 30.21
CA LEU A 119 8.54 -4.15 30.79
C LEU A 119 7.61 -3.69 31.92
N VAL A 120 6.29 -3.80 31.74
CA VAL A 120 5.31 -3.46 32.78
C VAL A 120 5.47 -4.37 34.00
N LEU A 121 5.60 -5.68 33.79
CA LEU A 121 5.81 -6.65 34.87
C LEU A 121 7.11 -6.38 35.65
N ALA A 122 8.17 -5.98 34.96
CA ALA A 122 9.44 -5.62 35.59
C ALA A 122 9.38 -4.27 36.33
N ALA A 123 8.61 -3.30 35.82
CA ALA A 123 8.51 -1.96 36.40
C ALA A 123 7.56 -1.89 37.61
N LEU A 124 6.51 -2.72 37.65
CA LEU A 124 5.55 -2.77 38.78
C LEU A 124 6.21 -2.81 40.17
N PRO A 125 7.18 -3.70 40.47
CA PRO A 125 7.82 -3.73 41.78
C PRO A 125 8.65 -2.46 42.10
N LEU A 126 9.18 -1.77 41.08
CA LEU A 126 9.94 -0.52 41.25
C LEU A 126 9.05 0.69 41.54
N ILE A 127 7.78 0.63 41.15
CA ILE A 127 6.81 1.73 41.32
C ILE A 127 5.97 1.53 42.60
N CYS A 128 5.81 0.28 43.05
CA CYS A 128 5.05 -0.06 44.25
C CYS A 128 5.92 -0.26 45.51
N THR A 129 7.18 0.19 45.48
CA THR A 129 8.09 0.30 46.64
C THR A 129 8.24 1.76 47.05
#